data_AF-A0A3B8SYY4-F1
#
_entry.id   AF-A0A3B8SYY4-F1
#
_cell.length_a   1.000
_cell.length_b   1.000
_cell.length_c   1.000
_cell.angle_alpha   90.00
_cell.angle_beta   90.00
_cell.angle_gamma   90.00
#
_symmetry.space_group_name_H-M   'P 1'
#
loop_
_entity.id
_entity.type
_entity.pdbx_description
1 polymer ?
#
loop_
_entity_poly.entity_id
_entity_poly.type
_entity_poly.pdbx_seq_one_letter_code
_entity_poly.pdbx_strand_id
1 'polypeptide(L)'
;MTRRLHIAALGMMGALFLTACQSTQTDSNGDTNANNPLSGQALVNTNQIKAHLGYLASDALEGRLPGSTGHEAASAYIAAEFAKYGLKPAGDNGTYMQRITFRNASLVQESPTMSIYYGDTNIELQYPKDFLTGKSMLETKSDVTADMVFVGYGVVSEEYGIDDYAGLDVEGKIVVSVPGRHTTLPNEEGAHISSGAERQRYAVERGAVGMITAQTPKSEENRP
;
A
#
# COMPACT_ATOMS: atom_id res chain seq x y z
N MET A 1 58.85 18.70 77.24
CA MET A 1 59.89 19.65 76.77
C MET A 1 59.19 20.88 76.19
N THR A 2 59.61 22.04 76.66
CA THR A 2 58.97 23.36 76.62
C THR A 2 59.06 24.10 75.27
N ARG A 3 57.98 24.83 74.96
CA ARG A 3 57.89 26.19 74.34
C ARG A 3 58.68 26.49 73.06
N ARG A 4 58.05 27.16 72.07
CA ARG A 4 58.00 28.64 71.97
C ARG A 4 57.19 29.14 70.75
N LEU A 5 56.38 30.14 71.04
CA LEU A 5 55.67 31.08 70.18
C LEU A 5 56.66 32.17 69.70
N HIS A 6 56.53 32.74 68.49
CA HIS A 6 56.94 34.12 68.15
C HIS A 6 56.03 34.71 67.05
N ILE A 7 55.66 35.98 67.26
CA ILE A 7 54.77 36.87 66.50
C ILE A 7 55.64 37.95 65.80
N ALA A 8 55.04 38.62 64.79
CA ALA A 8 55.35 39.97 64.25
C ALA A 8 56.17 40.00 62.95
N ALA A 9 55.98 40.91 61.97
CA ALA A 9 54.94 41.89 61.62
C ALA A 9 55.34 42.55 60.27
N LEU A 10 54.35 43.18 59.61
CA LEU A 10 54.44 44.43 58.80
C LEU A 10 55.02 44.40 57.37
N GLY A 11 54.22 44.88 56.41
CA GLY A 11 54.65 45.20 55.05
C GLY A 11 53.52 45.64 54.10
N MET A 12 53.31 46.94 54.01
CA MET A 12 52.31 47.70 53.22
C MET A 12 52.69 47.78 51.73
N MET A 13 51.75 47.58 50.78
CA MET A 13 51.67 48.36 49.53
C MET A 13 50.34 48.09 48.80
N GLY A 14 49.58 49.15 48.54
CA GLY A 14 48.36 49.10 47.74
C GLY A 14 48.63 49.17 46.23
N ALA A 15 47.70 48.63 45.45
CA ALA A 15 47.41 49.06 44.08
C ALA A 15 45.96 48.70 43.75
N LEU A 16 45.15 49.74 43.47
CA LEU A 16 43.85 49.64 42.82
C LEU A 16 44.02 49.00 41.43
N PHE A 17 43.24 47.97 41.10
CA PHE A 17 42.85 47.69 39.71
C PHE A 17 41.38 47.26 39.63
N LEU A 18 40.75 47.79 38.59
CA LEU A 18 39.32 47.82 38.29
C LEU A 18 38.69 46.44 38.03
N THR A 19 37.45 46.32 38.52
CA THR A 19 36.25 45.74 37.88
C THR A 19 36.41 44.76 36.71
N ALA A 20 35.99 43.50 36.93
CA ALA A 20 35.18 42.73 35.98
C ALA A 20 34.37 41.65 36.72
N CYS A 21 33.04 41.77 36.71
CA CYS A 21 32.12 40.71 37.11
C CYS A 21 32.13 39.61 36.05
N GLN A 22 32.39 38.37 36.43
CA GLN A 22 31.89 37.20 35.69
C GLN A 22 31.31 36.20 36.69
N SER A 23 29.99 36.05 36.63
CA SER A 23 29.22 35.05 37.36
C SER A 23 29.58 33.65 36.86
N THR A 24 30.03 32.82 37.77
CA THR A 24 30.35 31.40 37.54
C THR A 24 29.04 30.61 37.40
N GLN A 25 28.73 30.13 36.18
CA GLN A 25 27.68 29.13 36.00
C GLN A 25 28.17 27.78 36.51
N THR A 26 27.50 27.29 37.55
CA THR A 26 27.62 25.91 38.02
C THR A 26 26.51 25.12 37.33
N ASP A 27 26.85 24.39 36.28
CA ASP A 27 25.92 23.44 35.65
C ASP A 27 25.64 22.31 36.64
N SER A 28 24.36 22.18 36.96
CA SER A 28 23.84 21.23 37.93
C SER A 28 23.72 19.86 37.27
N ASN A 29 24.49 18.90 37.79
CA ASN A 29 24.31 17.48 37.52
C ASN A 29 22.85 17.07 37.81
N GLY A 30 22.12 16.70 36.76
CA GLY A 30 20.80 16.09 36.82
C GLY A 30 20.88 14.59 36.53
N ASP A 31 20.56 13.81 37.55
CA ASP A 31 20.26 12.39 37.62
C ASP A 31 20.35 11.53 36.34
N THR A 32 21.29 10.59 36.40
CA THR A 32 21.31 9.36 35.58
C THR A 32 20.15 8.46 35.98
N ASN A 33 18.98 8.70 35.40
CA ASN A 33 17.90 7.73 35.40
C ASN A 33 18.23 6.60 34.41
N ALA A 34 19.00 5.63 34.90
CA ALA A 34 19.08 4.30 34.34
C ALA A 34 17.70 3.66 34.42
N ASN A 35 16.93 3.69 33.33
CA ASN A 35 15.88 2.74 32.91
C ASN A 35 15.05 3.30 31.74
N ASN A 36 15.71 3.67 30.64
CA ASN A 36 15.00 3.77 29.36
C ASN A 36 15.04 2.39 28.69
N PRO A 37 13.91 1.65 28.59
CA PRO A 37 13.88 0.33 27.94
C PRO A 37 14.23 0.36 26.44
N LEU A 38 14.44 1.55 25.87
CA LEU A 38 14.84 1.77 24.48
C LEU A 38 16.36 2.01 24.29
N SER A 39 17.16 1.89 25.34
CA SER A 39 18.63 2.05 25.27
C SER A 39 19.36 0.88 24.57
N GLY A 40 18.63 -0.19 24.23
CA GLY A 40 19.08 -1.29 23.38
C GLY A 40 18.54 -1.24 21.95
N GLN A 41 18.08 -0.08 21.46
CA GLN A 41 17.71 0.05 20.05
C GLN A 41 18.98 -0.14 19.20
N ALA A 42 19.08 -1.28 18.53
CA ALA A 42 19.90 -1.38 17.33
C ALA A 42 19.53 -0.19 16.44
N LEU A 43 20.44 0.79 16.36
CA LEU A 43 20.22 1.99 15.56
C LEU A 43 19.86 1.54 14.15
N VAL A 44 18.69 1.95 13.69
CA VAL A 44 18.24 1.70 12.32
C VAL A 44 19.36 2.14 11.38
N ASN A 45 19.98 1.17 10.70
CA ASN A 45 21.16 1.43 9.90
C ASN A 45 20.74 1.69 8.44
N THR A 46 20.80 2.95 8.04
CA THR A 46 20.47 3.39 6.68
C THR A 46 21.24 2.63 5.60
N ASN A 47 22.49 2.25 5.84
CA ASN A 47 23.29 1.51 4.85
C ASN A 47 22.80 0.07 4.69
N GLN A 48 22.37 -0.58 5.78
CA GLN A 48 21.76 -1.91 5.71
C GLN A 48 20.43 -1.88 4.96
N ILE A 49 19.57 -0.89 5.23
CA ILE A 49 18.32 -0.69 4.49
C ILE A 49 18.61 -0.51 2.99
N LYS A 50 19.55 0.37 2.64
CA LYS A 50 19.95 0.60 1.24
C LYS A 50 20.48 -0.67 0.57
N ALA A 51 21.24 -1.49 1.29
CA ALA A 51 21.76 -2.76 0.75
C ALA A 51 20.63 -3.77 0.48
N HIS A 52 19.70 -3.95 1.43
CA HIS A 52 18.53 -4.82 1.24
C HIS A 52 17.66 -4.35 0.07
N LEU A 53 17.35 -3.05 0.04
CA LEU A 53 16.57 -2.45 -1.05
C LEU A 53 17.28 -2.62 -2.40
N GLY A 54 18.59 -2.34 -2.44
CA GLY A 54 19.39 -2.45 -3.66
C GLY A 54 19.42 -3.86 -4.22
N TYR A 55 19.61 -4.87 -3.37
CA TYR A 55 19.53 -6.26 -3.83
C TYR A 55 18.10 -6.61 -4.26
N LEU A 56 17.10 -6.39 -3.39
CA LEU A 56 15.72 -6.78 -3.66
C LEU A 56 15.12 -6.06 -4.87
N ALA A 57 15.60 -4.87 -5.25
CA ALA A 57 15.16 -4.15 -6.44
C ALA A 57 16.10 -4.30 -7.65
N SER A 58 17.12 -5.16 -7.57
CA SER A 58 18.10 -5.32 -8.64
C SER A 58 17.56 -6.08 -9.86
N ASP A 59 18.15 -5.81 -11.02
CA ASP A 59 17.89 -6.53 -12.27
C ASP A 59 18.21 -8.03 -12.16
N ALA A 60 19.07 -8.43 -11.22
CA ALA A 60 19.41 -9.84 -10.98
C ALA A 60 18.22 -10.71 -10.56
N LEU A 61 17.13 -10.09 -10.08
CA LEU A 61 15.89 -10.77 -9.77
C LEU A 61 14.94 -10.83 -10.97
N GLU A 62 15.13 -10.02 -12.01
CA GLU A 62 14.25 -9.96 -13.19
C GLU A 62 12.76 -9.70 -12.85
N GLY A 63 12.49 -9.16 -11.65
CA GLY A 63 11.16 -8.99 -11.08
C GLY A 63 10.77 -10.06 -10.04
N ARG A 64 9.72 -9.81 -9.25
CA ARG A 64 9.32 -10.68 -8.12
C ARG A 64 7.85 -11.06 -8.15
N LEU A 65 7.32 -11.29 -9.36
CA LEU A 65 5.96 -11.78 -9.53
C LEU A 65 5.78 -13.12 -8.78
N PRO A 66 4.65 -13.34 -8.09
CA PRO A 66 4.42 -14.59 -7.35
C PRO A 66 4.72 -15.83 -8.21
N GLY A 67 5.54 -16.72 -7.69
CA GLY A 67 5.94 -17.96 -8.38
C GLY A 67 7.02 -17.81 -9.47
N SER A 68 7.56 -16.60 -9.71
CA SER A 68 8.69 -16.41 -10.62
C SER A 68 10.02 -16.87 -10.00
N THR A 69 11.04 -17.08 -10.85
CA THR A 69 12.42 -17.35 -10.40
C THR A 69 12.94 -16.25 -9.47
N GLY A 70 12.69 -14.99 -9.80
CA GLY A 70 13.06 -13.86 -8.96
C GLY A 70 12.33 -13.80 -7.62
N HIS A 71 11.07 -14.24 -7.58
CA HIS A 71 10.34 -14.37 -6.32
C HIS A 71 10.96 -15.44 -5.41
N GLU A 72 11.32 -16.61 -5.95
CA GLU A 72 11.99 -17.67 -5.18
C GLU A 72 13.36 -17.18 -4.65
N ALA A 73 14.15 -16.49 -5.48
CA ALA A 73 15.43 -15.90 -5.07
C ALA A 73 15.28 -14.84 -3.97
N ALA A 74 14.29 -13.96 -4.08
CA ALA A 74 13.98 -12.98 -3.04
C ALA A 74 13.55 -13.64 -1.72
N SER A 75 12.70 -14.67 -1.79
CA SER A 75 12.27 -15.43 -0.62
C SER A 75 13.47 -16.10 0.06
N ALA A 76 14.37 -16.73 -0.71
CA ALA A 76 15.60 -17.33 -0.20
C ALA A 76 16.51 -16.31 0.48
N TYR A 77 16.65 -15.11 -0.10
CA TYR A 77 17.40 -14.02 0.50
C TYR A 77 16.82 -13.60 1.85
N ILE A 78 15.50 -13.38 1.94
CA ILE A 78 14.83 -13.00 3.19
C ILE A 78 14.98 -14.09 4.24
N ALA A 79 14.82 -15.36 3.87
CA ALA A 79 15.04 -16.49 4.78
C ALA A 79 16.48 -16.53 5.32
N ALA A 80 17.47 -16.26 4.47
CA ALA A 80 18.87 -16.17 4.90
C ALA A 80 19.11 -15.00 5.87
N GLU A 81 18.50 -13.84 5.64
CA GLU A 81 18.57 -12.70 6.57
C GLU A 81 17.89 -13.02 7.91
N PHE A 82 16.72 -13.67 7.90
CA PHE A 82 16.06 -14.13 9.13
C PHE A 82 16.94 -15.09 9.94
N ALA A 83 17.60 -16.03 9.26
CA ALA A 83 18.54 -16.94 9.92
C ALA A 83 19.74 -16.18 10.52
N LYS A 84 20.30 -15.19 9.81
CA LYS A 84 21.38 -14.33 10.34
C LYS A 84 20.97 -13.54 11.58
N TYR A 85 19.71 -13.10 11.63
CA TYR A 85 19.14 -12.39 12.77
C TYR A 85 18.72 -13.32 13.92
N GLY A 86 18.87 -14.64 13.77
CA GLY A 86 18.56 -15.61 14.83
C GLY A 86 17.06 -15.87 15.03
N LEU A 87 16.22 -15.53 14.05
CA LEU A 87 14.81 -15.86 14.10
C LEU A 87 14.62 -17.38 14.02
N LYS A 88 13.58 -17.88 14.69
CA LYS A 88 13.19 -19.29 14.56
C LYS A 88 12.32 -19.46 13.32
N PRO A 89 12.53 -20.51 12.52
CA PRO A 89 11.65 -20.80 11.39
C PRO A 89 10.24 -21.15 11.86
N ALA A 90 9.23 -20.71 11.10
CA ALA A 90 7.80 -20.92 11.40
C ALA A 90 6.96 -21.27 10.15
N GLY A 91 7.61 -21.54 9.03
CA GLY A 91 6.99 -22.03 7.81
C GLY A 91 6.84 -23.55 7.79
N ASP A 92 6.55 -24.07 6.60
CA ASP A 92 6.28 -25.48 6.36
C ASP A 92 7.47 -26.34 6.80
N ASN A 93 7.19 -27.45 7.47
CA ASN A 93 8.19 -28.43 7.93
C ASN A 93 9.34 -27.81 8.75
N GLY A 94 9.09 -26.71 9.48
CA GLY A 94 10.12 -26.03 10.28
C GLY A 94 11.13 -25.24 9.44
N THR A 95 10.75 -24.82 8.24
CA THR A 95 11.54 -23.93 7.38
C THR A 95 11.11 -22.46 7.55
N TYR A 96 11.77 -21.53 6.86
CA TYR A 96 11.30 -20.13 6.76
C TYR A 96 10.26 -19.92 5.64
N MET A 97 9.91 -20.97 4.90
CA MET A 97 9.07 -20.88 3.70
C MET A 97 7.66 -21.34 3.99
N GLN A 98 6.68 -20.57 3.55
CA GLN A 98 5.28 -21.00 3.51
C GLN A 98 4.86 -21.18 2.04
N ARG A 99 4.59 -22.41 1.63
CA ARG A 99 4.12 -22.74 0.29
C ARG A 99 2.61 -22.53 0.25
N ILE A 100 2.18 -21.71 -0.70
CA ILE A 100 0.77 -21.44 -0.95
C ILE A 100 0.46 -21.77 -2.42
N THR A 101 -0.68 -22.41 -2.64
CA THR A 101 -1.13 -22.74 -3.99
C THR A 101 -1.83 -21.54 -4.58
N PHE A 102 -1.27 -20.99 -5.66
CA PHE A 102 -1.90 -19.93 -6.42
C PHE A 102 -2.62 -20.51 -7.64
N ARG A 103 -3.79 -19.96 -7.93
CA ARG A 103 -4.40 -20.11 -9.24
C ARG A 103 -3.78 -19.09 -10.19
N ASN A 104 -3.38 -19.54 -11.37
CA ASN A 104 -3.00 -18.66 -12.46
C ASN A 104 -4.01 -18.81 -13.62
N ALA A 105 -4.21 -17.72 -14.34
CA ALA A 105 -4.97 -17.71 -15.58
C ALA A 105 -4.29 -16.74 -16.55
N SER A 106 -4.46 -17.00 -17.84
CA SER A 106 -4.04 -16.15 -18.94
C SER A 106 -5.18 -16.05 -19.93
N LEU A 107 -5.34 -14.87 -20.54
CA LEU A 107 -6.27 -14.67 -21.63
C LEU A 107 -5.58 -15.08 -22.93
N VAL A 108 -6.23 -15.96 -23.71
CA VAL A 108 -5.82 -16.23 -25.09
C VAL A 108 -6.19 -15.00 -25.92
N GLN A 109 -5.22 -14.33 -26.55
CA GLN A 109 -5.44 -12.99 -27.10
C GLN A 109 -6.44 -12.98 -28.26
N GLU A 110 -6.61 -14.11 -28.93
CA GLU A 110 -7.53 -14.30 -30.05
C GLU A 110 -8.94 -14.74 -29.61
N SER A 111 -9.16 -15.02 -28.33
CA SER A 111 -10.45 -15.52 -27.83
C SER A 111 -11.53 -14.46 -27.54
N PRO A 112 -11.22 -13.19 -27.20
CA PRO A 112 -12.26 -12.19 -26.91
C PRO A 112 -13.05 -11.80 -28.16
N THR A 113 -14.37 -11.90 -28.06
CA THR A 113 -15.32 -11.40 -29.04
C THR A 113 -16.41 -10.62 -28.34
N MET A 114 -16.86 -9.51 -28.91
CA MET A 114 -17.98 -8.73 -28.39
C MET A 114 -18.80 -8.16 -29.54
N SER A 115 -20.12 -8.25 -29.40
CA SER A 115 -21.08 -7.66 -30.33
C SER A 115 -22.21 -7.00 -29.55
N ILE A 116 -22.70 -5.87 -30.07
CA ILE A 116 -23.84 -5.14 -29.51
C ILE A 116 -24.97 -5.18 -30.53
N TYR A 117 -26.15 -5.64 -30.09
CA TYR A 117 -27.35 -5.70 -30.90
C TYR A 117 -28.29 -4.55 -30.52
N TYR A 118 -28.76 -3.80 -31.52
CA TYR A 118 -29.73 -2.72 -31.34
C TYR A 118 -30.75 -2.72 -32.48
N GLY A 119 -31.95 -3.23 -32.20
CA GLY A 119 -32.93 -3.56 -33.24
C GLY A 119 -32.32 -4.54 -34.25
N ASP A 120 -32.36 -4.21 -35.54
CA ASP A 120 -31.75 -5.01 -36.60
C ASP A 120 -30.25 -4.73 -36.81
N THR A 121 -29.67 -3.82 -36.02
CA THR A 121 -28.26 -3.45 -36.14
C THR A 121 -27.40 -4.37 -35.29
N ASN A 122 -26.34 -4.93 -35.88
CA ASN A 122 -25.28 -5.62 -35.17
C ASN A 122 -23.97 -4.83 -35.30
N ILE A 123 -23.38 -4.45 -34.16
CA ILE A 123 -22.10 -3.77 -34.08
C ILE A 123 -21.08 -4.74 -33.51
N GLU A 124 -20.14 -5.18 -34.34
CA GLU A 124 -19.00 -6.00 -33.90
C GLU A 124 -17.85 -5.10 -33.42
N LEU A 125 -17.27 -5.43 -32.27
CA LEU A 125 -16.17 -4.69 -31.65
C LEU A 125 -14.86 -5.47 -31.79
N GLN A 126 -13.78 -4.77 -32.16
CA GLN A 126 -12.46 -5.37 -32.37
C GLN A 126 -11.66 -5.36 -31.06
N TYR A 127 -11.21 -6.53 -30.61
CA TYR A 127 -10.24 -6.62 -29.52
C TYR A 127 -8.79 -6.43 -30.04
N PRO A 128 -7.90 -5.74 -29.32
CA PRO A 128 -8.10 -4.95 -28.10
C PRO A 128 -8.45 -3.48 -28.38
N LYS A 129 -8.80 -3.15 -29.62
CA LYS A 129 -8.95 -1.76 -30.09
C LYS A 129 -10.18 -1.06 -29.52
N ASP A 130 -11.34 -1.72 -29.60
CA ASP A 130 -12.64 -1.15 -29.26
C ASP A 130 -13.09 -1.57 -27.85
N PHE A 131 -12.55 -2.67 -27.31
CA PHE A 131 -12.82 -3.09 -25.94
C PHE A 131 -11.65 -3.86 -25.33
N LEU A 132 -11.60 -3.86 -23.99
CA LEU A 132 -10.66 -4.63 -23.19
C LEU A 132 -11.42 -5.58 -22.28
N THR A 133 -10.86 -6.77 -22.07
CA THR A 133 -11.38 -7.75 -21.12
C THR A 133 -10.23 -8.49 -20.44
N GLY A 134 -10.53 -9.14 -19.31
CA GLY A 134 -9.58 -9.90 -18.52
C GLY A 134 -9.77 -11.41 -18.66
N LYS A 135 -8.78 -12.13 -18.12
CA LYS A 135 -8.90 -13.57 -17.88
C LYS A 135 -9.93 -13.85 -16.78
N SER A 136 -10.61 -14.99 -16.85
CA SER A 136 -11.38 -15.51 -15.73
C SER A 136 -10.46 -16.32 -14.81
N MET A 137 -10.55 -16.03 -13.51
CA MET A 137 -9.90 -16.83 -12.47
C MET A 137 -10.79 -17.98 -12.01
N LEU A 138 -11.93 -18.24 -12.68
CA LEU A 138 -12.90 -19.29 -12.30
C LEU A 138 -13.14 -20.28 -13.44
N GLU A 139 -13.33 -19.77 -14.65
CA GLU A 139 -13.74 -20.56 -15.82
C GLU A 139 -12.71 -20.49 -16.96
N THR A 140 -12.64 -21.54 -17.78
CA THR A 140 -11.79 -21.55 -18.99
C THR A 140 -12.50 -20.95 -20.21
N LYS A 141 -13.83 -20.87 -20.17
CA LYS A 141 -14.67 -20.24 -21.19
C LYS A 141 -15.82 -19.52 -20.49
N SER A 142 -16.12 -18.32 -20.94
CA SER A 142 -17.27 -17.54 -20.47
C SER A 142 -17.91 -16.88 -21.68
N ASP A 143 -19.21 -17.00 -21.80
CA ASP A 143 -20.03 -16.32 -22.80
C ASP A 143 -21.34 -15.88 -22.14
N VAL A 144 -21.83 -14.72 -22.56
CA VAL A 144 -23.08 -14.15 -22.06
C VAL A 144 -23.72 -13.32 -23.17
N THR A 145 -25.03 -13.46 -23.33
CA THR A 145 -25.85 -12.60 -24.19
C THR A 145 -27.09 -12.24 -23.38
N ALA A 146 -27.26 -10.96 -23.12
CA ALA A 146 -28.35 -10.45 -22.31
C ALA A 146 -28.61 -8.98 -22.66
N ASP A 147 -29.79 -8.49 -22.29
CA ASP A 147 -30.11 -7.07 -22.37
C ASP A 147 -29.13 -6.24 -21.55
N MET A 148 -28.97 -4.97 -21.91
CA MET A 148 -28.08 -4.04 -21.24
C MET A 148 -28.87 -2.95 -20.50
N VAL A 149 -28.43 -2.58 -19.29
CA VAL A 149 -29.04 -1.49 -18.51
C VAL A 149 -27.96 -0.56 -17.98
N PHE A 150 -28.14 0.74 -18.19
CA PHE A 150 -27.21 1.74 -17.69
C PHE A 150 -27.47 2.06 -16.22
N VAL A 151 -26.43 1.98 -15.39
CA VAL A 151 -26.52 2.10 -13.92
C VAL A 151 -25.62 3.22 -13.37
N GLY A 152 -25.29 4.24 -14.15
CA GLY A 152 -24.45 5.35 -13.67
C GLY A 152 -23.06 4.87 -13.20
N TYR A 153 -22.72 5.12 -11.93
CA TYR A 153 -21.46 4.63 -11.36
C TYR A 153 -21.53 3.18 -10.85
N GLY A 154 -22.73 2.61 -10.76
CA GLY A 154 -22.97 1.26 -10.23
C GLY A 154 -22.72 1.16 -8.73
N VAL A 155 -22.96 2.23 -7.98
CA VAL A 155 -22.68 2.35 -6.55
C VAL A 155 -23.96 2.31 -5.71
N VAL A 156 -23.85 1.68 -4.55
CA VAL A 156 -24.89 1.65 -3.53
C VAL A 156 -24.26 2.01 -2.20
N SER A 157 -24.88 2.90 -1.44
CA SER A 157 -24.54 3.20 -0.06
C SER A 157 -25.76 3.72 0.67
N GLU A 158 -26.26 2.93 1.62
CA GLU A 158 -27.36 3.33 2.50
C GLU A 158 -26.97 4.53 3.36
N GLU A 159 -25.74 4.52 3.91
CA GLU A 159 -25.19 5.59 4.74
C GLU A 159 -25.22 6.96 4.04
N TYR A 160 -24.95 6.98 2.74
CA TYR A 160 -24.95 8.21 1.93
C TYR A 160 -26.21 8.41 1.09
N GLY A 161 -27.22 7.54 1.23
CA GLY A 161 -28.46 7.60 0.46
C GLY A 161 -28.25 7.48 -1.06
N ILE A 162 -27.25 6.72 -1.48
CA ILE A 162 -26.91 6.48 -2.89
C ILE A 162 -27.41 5.10 -3.30
N ASP A 163 -28.21 5.03 -4.35
CA ASP A 163 -28.56 3.76 -4.99
C ASP A 163 -28.69 4.00 -6.50
N ASP A 164 -27.60 3.77 -7.23
CA ASP A 164 -27.58 3.91 -8.69
C ASP A 164 -28.46 2.87 -9.41
N TYR A 165 -28.98 1.87 -8.69
CA TYR A 165 -29.88 0.83 -9.22
C TYR A 165 -31.36 1.11 -8.91
N ALA A 166 -31.67 2.17 -8.17
CA ALA A 166 -33.03 2.48 -7.74
C ALA A 166 -33.97 2.63 -8.96
N GLY A 167 -35.00 1.78 -9.01
CA GLY A 167 -35.99 1.79 -10.09
C GLY A 167 -35.54 1.12 -11.40
N LEU A 168 -34.37 0.46 -11.42
CA LEU A 168 -33.87 -0.28 -12.57
C LEU A 168 -34.11 -1.78 -12.39
N ASP A 169 -34.57 -2.44 -13.45
CA ASP A 169 -34.59 -3.90 -13.55
C ASP A 169 -33.24 -4.37 -14.13
N VAL A 170 -32.42 -5.02 -13.31
CA VAL A 170 -31.07 -5.48 -13.70
C VAL A 170 -30.92 -7.00 -13.62
N GLU A 171 -31.95 -7.72 -13.19
CA GLU A 171 -31.88 -9.16 -13.01
C GLU A 171 -31.76 -9.87 -14.36
N GLY A 172 -30.73 -10.71 -14.52
CA GLY A 172 -30.42 -11.38 -15.77
C GLY A 172 -29.82 -10.47 -16.85
N LYS A 173 -29.47 -9.22 -16.53
CA LYS A 173 -28.97 -8.22 -17.50
C LYS A 173 -27.47 -7.93 -17.34
N ILE A 174 -26.89 -7.36 -18.39
CA ILE A 174 -25.52 -6.82 -18.38
C ILE A 174 -25.62 -5.35 -17.94
N VAL A 175 -25.02 -5.00 -16.81
CA VAL A 175 -25.03 -3.62 -16.33
C VAL A 175 -23.92 -2.81 -17.01
N VAL A 176 -24.24 -1.59 -17.43
CA VAL A 176 -23.30 -0.66 -18.05
C VAL A 176 -23.08 0.50 -17.10
N SER A 177 -21.83 0.70 -16.69
CA SER A 177 -21.44 1.76 -15.75
C SER A 177 -20.37 2.66 -16.36
N VAL A 178 -20.12 3.80 -15.73
CA VAL A 178 -19.00 4.71 -16.04
C VAL A 178 -17.98 4.74 -14.89
N PRO A 179 -16.70 5.01 -15.20
CA PRO A 179 -15.70 5.27 -14.17
C PRO A 179 -16.03 6.57 -13.42
N GLY A 180 -15.58 6.67 -12.17
CA GLY A 180 -15.77 7.86 -11.34
C GLY A 180 -16.30 7.51 -9.96
N ARG A 181 -16.96 8.46 -9.30
CA ARG A 181 -17.64 8.26 -8.02
C ARG A 181 -18.62 9.42 -7.80
N HIS A 182 -19.56 9.23 -6.89
CA HIS A 182 -20.38 10.34 -6.42
C HIS A 182 -19.51 11.38 -5.69
N THR A 183 -19.61 12.66 -6.06
CA THR A 183 -18.78 13.74 -5.50
C THR A 183 -19.12 14.07 -4.05
N THR A 184 -20.29 13.62 -3.58
CA THR A 184 -20.76 13.75 -2.20
C THR A 184 -20.05 12.80 -1.24
N LEU A 185 -19.40 11.75 -1.75
CA LEU A 185 -18.69 10.78 -0.92
C LEU A 185 -17.36 11.37 -0.41
N PRO A 186 -17.03 11.20 0.90
CA PRO A 186 -15.69 11.46 1.40
C PRO A 186 -14.62 10.69 0.61
N ASN A 187 -13.37 11.16 0.60
CA ASN A 187 -12.35 10.61 -0.30
C ASN A 187 -12.06 9.12 -0.05
N GLU A 188 -11.73 8.74 1.18
CA GLU A 188 -11.36 7.35 1.53
C GLU A 188 -12.55 6.40 1.35
N GLU A 189 -13.71 6.78 1.88
CA GLU A 189 -14.93 5.98 1.77
C GLU A 189 -15.40 5.89 0.33
N GLY A 190 -15.35 7.00 -0.41
CA GLY A 190 -15.66 7.04 -1.83
C GLY A 190 -14.74 6.15 -2.65
N ALA A 191 -13.45 6.03 -2.30
CA ALA A 191 -12.51 5.13 -2.96
C ALA A 191 -12.86 3.66 -2.70
N HIS A 192 -13.25 3.32 -1.47
CA HIS A 192 -13.67 1.96 -1.12
C HIS A 192 -15.03 1.59 -1.76
N ILE A 193 -16.06 2.41 -1.52
CA ILE A 193 -17.44 2.20 -1.99
C ILE A 193 -17.51 2.17 -3.52
N SER A 194 -16.69 2.99 -4.20
CA SER A 194 -16.63 3.01 -5.68
C SER A 194 -15.58 2.07 -6.25
N SER A 195 -14.96 1.21 -5.45
CA SER A 195 -13.97 0.26 -5.94
C SER A 195 -14.58 -0.73 -6.93
N GLY A 196 -13.76 -1.27 -7.85
CA GLY A 196 -14.23 -2.25 -8.84
C GLY A 196 -14.82 -3.50 -8.18
N ALA A 197 -14.28 -3.93 -7.04
CA ALA A 197 -14.78 -5.07 -6.28
C ALA A 197 -16.19 -4.81 -5.72
N GLU A 198 -16.41 -3.65 -5.08
CA GLU A 198 -17.72 -3.30 -4.55
C GLU A 198 -18.76 -3.11 -5.65
N ARG A 199 -18.40 -2.45 -6.77
CA ARG A 199 -19.31 -2.31 -7.92
C ARG A 199 -19.76 -3.66 -8.49
N GLN A 200 -18.80 -4.58 -8.64
CA GLN A 200 -19.11 -5.94 -9.09
C GLN A 200 -20.02 -6.65 -8.08
N ARG A 201 -19.76 -6.50 -6.78
CA ARG A 201 -20.61 -7.05 -5.72
C ARG A 201 -22.04 -6.51 -5.80
N TYR A 202 -22.23 -5.19 -5.91
CA TYR A 202 -23.55 -4.57 -5.99
C TYR A 202 -24.36 -5.06 -7.21
N ALA A 203 -23.69 -5.22 -8.35
CA ALA A 203 -24.31 -5.74 -9.57
C ALA A 203 -24.75 -7.20 -9.40
N VAL A 204 -23.87 -8.06 -8.87
CA VAL A 204 -24.16 -9.49 -8.64
C VAL A 204 -25.28 -9.68 -7.61
N GLU A 205 -25.28 -8.93 -6.51
CA GLU A 205 -26.32 -8.99 -5.48
C GLU A 205 -27.72 -8.63 -6.01
N ARG A 206 -27.80 -7.90 -7.13
CA ARG A 206 -29.04 -7.52 -7.82
C ARG A 206 -29.36 -8.42 -9.02
N GLY A 207 -28.60 -9.48 -9.23
CA GLY A 207 -28.85 -10.46 -10.27
C GLY A 207 -28.28 -10.12 -11.65
N ALA A 208 -27.39 -9.13 -11.76
CA ALA A 208 -26.71 -8.86 -13.02
C ALA A 208 -25.82 -10.05 -13.43
N VAL A 209 -25.82 -10.38 -14.73
CA VAL A 209 -25.05 -11.51 -15.30
C VAL A 209 -23.77 -11.07 -16.02
N GLY A 210 -23.54 -9.76 -16.12
CA GLY A 210 -22.33 -9.18 -16.67
C GLY A 210 -22.21 -7.70 -16.32
N MET A 211 -21.01 -7.15 -16.47
CA MET A 211 -20.73 -5.74 -16.23
C MET A 211 -19.80 -5.20 -17.31
N ILE A 212 -20.18 -4.06 -17.89
CA ILE A 212 -19.37 -3.28 -18.84
C ILE A 212 -19.09 -1.92 -18.23
N THR A 213 -17.86 -1.44 -18.36
CA THR A 213 -17.50 -0.05 -18.01
C THR A 213 -17.23 0.74 -19.26
N ALA A 214 -18.13 1.66 -19.61
CA ALA A 214 -17.93 2.59 -20.71
C ALA A 214 -16.99 3.72 -20.26
N GLN A 215 -15.88 3.90 -20.98
CA GLN A 215 -15.00 5.03 -20.72
C GLN A 215 -15.70 6.33 -21.17
N THR A 216 -15.43 7.40 -20.43
CA THR A 216 -15.91 8.75 -20.75
C THR A 216 -14.74 9.61 -21.24
N PRO A 217 -14.98 10.65 -22.06
CA PRO A 217 -13.91 11.55 -22.51
C PRO A 217 -13.07 12.10 -21.34
N LYS A 218 -13.75 12.51 -20.26
CA LYS A 218 -13.10 12.95 -19.02
C LYS A 218 -12.21 11.89 -18.37
N SER A 219 -12.61 10.62 -18.42
CA SER A 219 -11.80 9.53 -17.86
C SER A 219 -10.60 9.17 -18.73
N GLU A 220 -10.66 9.46 -20.03
CA GLU A 220 -9.57 9.22 -20.97
C GLU A 220 -8.48 10.29 -20.85
N GLU A 221 -8.85 11.56 -20.61
CA GLU A 221 -7.88 12.64 -20.30
C GLU A 221 -6.99 12.33 -19.10
N ASN A 222 -7.46 11.50 -18.17
CA ASN A 222 -6.76 11.14 -16.94
C ASN A 222 -5.99 9.82 -17.04
N ARG A 223 -5.98 9.16 -18.20
CA ARG A 223 -5.16 7.96 -18.43
C ARG A 223 -3.78 8.35 -18.99
N PRO A 224 -2.68 7.90 -18.37
CA PRO A 224 -1.32 8.18 -18.83
C PRO A 224 -0.97 7.45 -20.14
#